data_AF-A0A0J8RJT2-F1
#
_entry.id   AF-A0A0J8RJT2-F1
#
_cell.length_a   1.000
_cell.length_b   1.000
_cell.length_c   1.000
_cell.angle_alpha   90.00
_cell.angle_beta   90.00
_cell.angle_gamma   90.00
#
_symmetry.space_group_name_H-M   'P 1'
#
loop_
_entity.id
_entity.type
_entity.pdbx_description
1 polymer ?
#
loop_
_entity_poly.entity_id
_entity_poly.type
_entity_poly.pdbx_seq_one_letter_code
_entity_poly.pdbx_strand_id
1 'polypeptide(L)'
;MKAGLKGKDMSKVKQAEIPETMGAVCAIVYILAIIVFIPFPFYKDIVAATSGGGNRDVVLPVHHVETGRLLHRFPHNKLASYLSGLLSLQSIVILGFGDDLLDIRWRHKVLIPAFAAIPMLIVYFVDFGVTQVVVPVPLQSYLGPMIDLGWMYYVYMAAVAIFCPNSINMLAGINGIEVSQSIVIAILLIANDSLYLAPITPYPHPATDSHLFSIYLLLPFIAVSLALWWHNWYPAKVFVGDTYCYFAGMVFAVVGILGHFSKTLLLLFIPQIFNFLYSTPQLFHLIPCPRHRLPRFSIRTGLLEPSITEWQRPPTKLIAVALEILHRLHLVRIKKNEQGEIVESTNLTLLNLWLIWFGPLREDKLAMHIVGLQFFCGFIGLLARHKLALWVFREDNRGFGSNLM
;
A
#
# COMPACT_ATOMS: atom_id res chain seq x y z
N MET A 1 7.47 -15.70 -21.21
CA MET A 1 8.03 -15.88 -22.57
C MET A 1 7.23 -16.88 -23.43
N LYS A 2 7.34 -18.22 -23.24
CA LYS A 2 6.61 -19.19 -24.10
C LYS A 2 5.08 -19.03 -24.04
N ALA A 3 4.55 -18.68 -22.87
CA ALA A 3 3.13 -18.46 -22.65
C ALA A 3 2.62 -17.08 -23.14
N GLY A 4 3.41 -16.32 -23.89
CA GLY A 4 3.01 -14.99 -24.38
C GLY A 4 3.11 -13.85 -23.36
N LEU A 5 3.29 -14.14 -22.07
CA LEU A 5 3.56 -13.14 -21.02
C LEU A 5 4.95 -12.52 -21.20
N LYS A 6 5.01 -11.36 -21.88
CA LYS A 6 6.22 -10.59 -22.17
C LYS A 6 5.87 -9.13 -22.55
N GLY A 7 6.68 -8.20 -22.09
CA GLY A 7 6.59 -6.77 -22.40
C GLY A 7 7.87 -6.23 -23.04
N LYS A 8 7.79 -5.08 -23.72
CA LYS A 8 8.98 -4.38 -24.24
C LYS A 8 9.39 -3.27 -23.29
N ASP A 9 10.69 -3.17 -23.01
CA ASP A 9 11.22 -2.00 -22.28
C ASP A 9 11.24 -0.76 -23.19
N MET A 10 10.24 0.09 -23.03
CA MET A 10 10.07 1.32 -23.81
C MET A 10 11.11 2.40 -23.46
N SER A 11 11.82 2.25 -22.35
CA SER A 11 12.80 3.20 -21.83
C SER A 11 14.25 2.88 -22.24
N LYS A 12 14.44 2.05 -23.28
CA LYS A 12 15.76 1.64 -23.79
C LYS A 12 15.88 1.83 -25.30
N VAL A 13 17.13 1.99 -25.76
CA VAL A 13 17.48 1.97 -27.19
C VAL A 13 17.14 0.61 -27.82
N LYS A 14 17.53 -0.49 -27.15
CA LYS A 14 17.18 -1.85 -27.57
C LYS A 14 15.92 -2.28 -26.82
N GLN A 15 14.77 -2.24 -27.49
CA GLN A 15 13.48 -2.68 -26.96
C GLN A 15 13.39 -4.21 -26.93
N ALA A 16 14.21 -4.84 -26.09
CA ALA A 16 14.17 -6.28 -25.87
C ALA A 16 12.85 -6.68 -25.21
N GLU A 17 12.37 -7.88 -25.53
CA GLU A 17 11.23 -8.48 -24.84
C GLU A 17 11.69 -9.09 -23.51
N ILE A 18 10.99 -8.72 -22.44
CA ILE A 18 11.27 -9.10 -21.06
C ILE A 18 10.08 -9.90 -20.53
N PRO A 19 10.29 -10.98 -19.76
CA PRO A 19 9.19 -11.71 -19.13
C PRO A 19 8.39 -10.79 -18.19
N GLU A 20 7.08 -10.84 -18.33
CA GLU A 20 6.13 -10.05 -17.54
C GLU A 20 5.42 -10.92 -16.50
N THR A 21 4.69 -10.29 -15.58
CA THR A 21 3.89 -10.98 -14.54
C THR A 21 4.74 -11.80 -13.54
N MET A 22 6.02 -11.44 -13.35
CA MET A 22 6.87 -12.11 -12.35
C MET A 22 6.48 -11.79 -10.90
N GLY A 23 5.60 -10.81 -10.71
CA GLY A 23 4.86 -10.58 -9.47
C GLY A 23 4.06 -11.79 -9.00
N ALA A 24 3.52 -12.60 -9.91
CA ALA A 24 2.78 -13.81 -9.58
C ALA A 24 3.66 -14.84 -8.86
N VAL A 25 4.89 -15.04 -9.33
CA VAL A 25 5.86 -15.96 -8.70
C VAL A 25 6.19 -15.48 -7.28
N CYS A 26 6.46 -14.18 -7.12
CA CYS A 26 6.70 -13.55 -5.84
C CYS A 26 5.53 -13.76 -4.86
N ALA A 27 4.30 -13.52 -5.32
CA ALA A 27 3.10 -13.65 -4.51
C ALA A 27 2.79 -15.12 -4.13
N ILE A 28 3.01 -16.08 -5.02
CA ILE A 28 2.82 -17.51 -4.72
C ILE A 28 3.79 -17.97 -3.63
N VAL A 29 5.07 -17.62 -3.75
CA VAL A 29 6.09 -17.95 -2.72
C VAL A 29 5.70 -17.34 -1.38
N TYR A 30 5.23 -16.10 -1.37
CA TYR A 30 4.72 -15.44 -0.17
C TYR A 30 3.54 -16.17 0.46
N ILE A 31 2.50 -16.49 -0.33
CA ILE A 31 1.30 -17.18 0.15
C ILE A 31 1.68 -18.53 0.77
N LEU A 32 2.55 -19.30 0.11
CA LEU A 32 3.02 -20.59 0.64
C LEU A 32 3.79 -20.41 1.95
N ALA A 33 4.66 -19.41 2.04
CA ALA A 33 5.40 -19.11 3.26
C ALA A 33 4.47 -18.75 4.43
N ILE A 34 3.45 -17.92 4.18
CA ILE A 34 2.45 -17.55 5.21
C ILE A 34 1.61 -18.76 5.63
N ILE A 35 1.16 -19.60 4.69
CA ILE A 35 0.41 -20.84 5.00
C ILE A 35 1.20 -21.72 5.96
N VAL A 36 2.48 -21.96 5.65
CA VAL A 36 3.35 -22.78 6.49
C VAL A 36 3.63 -22.11 7.84
N PHE A 37 3.63 -20.77 7.89
CA PHE A 37 3.88 -20.01 9.11
C PHE A 37 2.68 -19.95 10.08
N ILE A 38 1.43 -20.13 9.62
CA ILE A 38 0.21 -20.00 10.46
C ILE A 38 0.28 -20.76 11.80
N PRO A 39 0.76 -22.01 11.90
CA PRO A 39 0.78 -22.73 13.17
C PRO A 39 1.71 -22.12 14.23
N PHE A 40 2.73 -21.36 13.82
CA PHE A 40 3.79 -20.87 14.72
C PHE A 40 3.31 -19.79 15.69
N PRO A 41 2.57 -18.74 15.27
CA PRO A 41 1.95 -17.77 16.18
C PRO A 41 1.07 -18.41 17.26
N PHE A 42 0.41 -19.53 16.93
CA PHE A 42 -0.50 -20.23 17.82
C PHE A 42 0.15 -21.42 18.54
N TYR A 43 1.47 -21.62 18.43
CA TYR A 43 2.13 -22.81 18.96
C TYR A 43 1.86 -23.01 20.46
N LYS A 44 1.92 -21.93 21.25
CA LYS A 44 1.60 -21.98 22.69
C LYS A 44 0.16 -22.42 22.94
N ASP A 45 -0.79 -21.91 22.16
CA ASP A 45 -2.21 -22.22 22.28
C ASP A 45 -2.52 -23.66 21.86
N ILE A 46 -1.87 -24.13 20.79
CA ILE A 46 -1.96 -25.52 20.29
C ILE A 46 -1.38 -26.48 21.32
N VAL A 47 -0.19 -26.18 21.86
CA VAL A 47 0.45 -26.99 22.90
C VAL A 47 -0.43 -26.99 24.14
N ALA A 48 -0.93 -25.85 24.61
CA ALA A 48 -1.83 -25.81 25.77
C ALA A 48 -3.11 -26.64 25.56
N ALA A 49 -3.71 -26.57 24.36
CA ALA A 49 -4.91 -27.33 24.02
C ALA A 49 -4.67 -28.84 23.87
N THR A 50 -3.50 -29.25 23.38
CA THR A 50 -3.17 -30.67 23.11
C THR A 50 -2.46 -31.37 24.28
N SER A 51 -1.64 -30.65 25.06
CA SER A 51 -0.91 -31.17 26.23
C SER A 51 -1.83 -31.54 27.40
N GLY A 52 -3.04 -30.95 27.45
CA GLY A 52 -4.07 -31.32 28.41
C GLY A 52 -4.70 -32.71 28.17
N GLY A 53 -4.31 -33.41 27.10
CA GLY A 53 -4.80 -34.73 26.73
C GLY A 53 -3.76 -35.86 26.74
N GLY A 54 -2.49 -35.63 27.13
CA GLY A 54 -1.45 -36.63 26.85
C GLY A 54 -0.26 -36.79 27.81
N ASN A 55 0.00 -35.89 28.77
CA ASN A 55 1.16 -36.03 29.65
C ASN A 55 0.73 -36.19 31.12
N ARG A 56 0.91 -37.40 31.68
CA ARG A 56 0.55 -37.76 33.06
C ARG A 56 1.53 -37.24 34.12
N ASP A 57 2.69 -36.69 33.73
CA ASP A 57 3.82 -36.55 34.65
C ASP A 57 4.34 -35.12 34.88
N VAL A 58 3.57 -34.08 34.51
CA VAL A 58 3.92 -32.70 34.88
C VAL A 58 2.85 -32.14 35.81
N VAL A 59 3.02 -32.41 37.10
CA VAL A 59 2.26 -31.78 38.18
C VAL A 59 2.76 -30.34 38.33
N LEU A 60 2.16 -29.41 37.58
CA LEU A 60 2.18 -28.00 37.98
C LEU A 60 1.33 -27.89 39.26
N PRO A 61 1.81 -27.23 40.32
CA PRO A 61 1.07 -27.13 41.58
C PRO A 61 -0.28 -26.47 41.34
N VAL A 62 -1.32 -27.23 41.60
CA VAL A 62 -2.72 -26.89 41.39
C VAL A 62 -3.12 -25.89 42.48
N HIS A 63 -3.17 -24.60 42.15
CA HIS A 63 -3.97 -23.68 42.95
C HIS A 63 -5.45 -23.98 42.68
N HIS A 64 -6.04 -24.77 43.57
CA HIS A 64 -7.49 -25.00 43.60
C HIS A 64 -8.19 -23.69 43.94
N VAL A 65 -8.84 -23.09 42.93
CA VAL A 65 -9.91 -22.10 43.11
C VAL A 65 -11.19 -22.77 42.60
N GLU A 66 -12.28 -22.69 43.36
CA GLU A 66 -13.55 -23.44 43.23
C GLU A 66 -14.39 -23.18 41.96
N THR A 67 -13.79 -22.79 40.84
CA THR A 67 -14.47 -22.61 39.55
C THR A 67 -13.64 -23.25 38.45
N GLY A 68 -14.09 -24.41 37.96
CA GLY A 68 -13.79 -24.99 36.64
C GLY A 68 -12.32 -25.09 36.23
N ARG A 69 -11.88 -26.28 35.80
CA ARG A 69 -10.61 -26.50 35.08
C ARG A 69 -10.40 -25.36 34.06
N LEU A 70 -9.32 -24.57 34.17
CA LEU A 70 -8.96 -23.53 33.21
C LEU A 70 -8.72 -24.18 31.85
N LEU A 71 -9.81 -24.34 31.08
CA LEU A 71 -9.77 -24.85 29.73
C LEU A 71 -9.29 -23.69 28.87
N HIS A 72 -7.98 -23.65 28.63
CA HIS A 72 -7.38 -22.66 27.72
C HIS A 72 -8.07 -22.77 26.36
N ARG A 73 -8.96 -21.82 26.06
CA ARG A 73 -9.72 -21.80 24.80
C ARG A 73 -8.81 -21.30 23.69
N PHE A 74 -8.73 -22.05 22.60
CA PHE A 74 -7.96 -21.65 21.42
C PHE A 74 -8.47 -20.30 20.88
N PRO A 75 -7.59 -19.34 20.55
CA PRO A 75 -8.00 -18.00 20.14
C PRO A 75 -8.48 -17.97 18.67
N HIS A 76 -9.71 -18.45 18.45
CA HIS A 76 -10.32 -18.54 17.12
C HIS A 76 -10.42 -17.20 16.39
N ASN A 77 -10.70 -16.09 17.08
CA ASN A 77 -10.82 -14.76 16.47
C ASN A 77 -9.47 -14.29 15.88
N LYS A 78 -8.37 -14.56 16.59
CA LYS A 78 -7.02 -14.28 16.08
C LYS A 78 -6.77 -15.11 14.83
N LEU A 79 -7.04 -16.42 14.87
CA LEU A 79 -6.87 -17.30 13.70
C LEU A 79 -7.74 -16.84 12.52
N ALA A 80 -8.98 -16.42 12.75
CA ALA A 80 -9.88 -15.90 11.72
C ALA A 80 -9.32 -14.65 11.03
N SER A 81 -8.64 -13.76 11.78
CA SER A 81 -7.95 -12.61 11.22
C SER A 81 -6.80 -13.02 10.27
N TYR A 82 -5.96 -14.01 10.64
CA TYR A 82 -4.93 -14.53 9.74
C TYR A 82 -5.51 -15.19 8.49
N LEU A 83 -6.53 -16.04 8.66
CA LEU A 83 -7.13 -16.79 7.56
C LEU A 83 -7.89 -15.87 6.59
N SER A 84 -8.60 -14.86 7.08
CA SER A 84 -9.30 -13.90 6.21
C SER A 84 -8.35 -12.96 5.47
N GLY A 85 -7.26 -12.52 6.12
CA GLY A 85 -6.18 -11.81 5.45
C GLY A 85 -5.57 -12.65 4.33
N LEU A 86 -5.23 -13.92 4.62
CA LEU A 86 -4.70 -14.85 3.63
C LEU A 86 -5.68 -15.11 2.48
N LEU A 87 -6.97 -15.31 2.76
CA LEU A 87 -7.99 -15.54 1.73
C LEU A 87 -8.17 -14.31 0.83
N SER A 88 -8.09 -13.11 1.40
CA SER A 88 -8.12 -11.86 0.64
C SER A 88 -6.87 -11.73 -0.26
N LEU A 89 -5.70 -12.14 0.24
CA LEU A 89 -4.45 -12.16 -0.50
C LEU A 89 -4.43 -13.21 -1.62
N GLN A 90 -4.99 -14.40 -1.40
CA GLN A 90 -5.16 -15.39 -2.45
C GLN A 90 -6.10 -14.88 -3.54
N SER A 91 -7.22 -14.26 -3.14
CA SER A 91 -8.22 -13.71 -4.06
C SER A 91 -7.62 -12.62 -4.95
N ILE A 92 -6.87 -11.67 -4.38
CA ILE A 92 -6.25 -10.60 -5.17
C ILE A 92 -5.17 -11.12 -6.12
N VAL A 93 -4.40 -12.15 -5.72
CA VAL A 93 -3.35 -12.72 -6.57
C VAL A 93 -3.97 -13.44 -7.77
N ILE A 94 -5.04 -14.20 -7.56
CA ILE A 94 -5.78 -14.87 -8.64
C ILE A 94 -6.37 -13.83 -9.60
N LEU A 95 -7.05 -12.82 -9.08
CA LEU A 95 -7.68 -11.79 -9.90
C LEU A 95 -6.65 -10.90 -10.62
N GLY A 96 -5.53 -10.58 -9.97
CA GLY A 96 -4.43 -9.82 -10.57
C GLY A 96 -3.72 -10.58 -11.67
N PHE A 97 -3.47 -11.88 -11.47
CA PHE A 97 -2.96 -12.74 -12.52
C PHE A 97 -3.95 -12.85 -13.70
N GLY A 98 -5.26 -12.91 -13.40
CA GLY A 98 -6.31 -12.84 -14.41
C GLY A 98 -6.31 -11.52 -15.18
N ASP A 99 -6.07 -10.39 -14.52
CA ASP A 99 -5.98 -9.07 -15.16
C ASP A 99 -4.78 -8.99 -16.12
N ASP A 100 -3.61 -9.46 -15.69
CA ASP A 100 -2.41 -9.53 -16.52
C ASP A 100 -2.60 -10.44 -17.76
N LEU A 101 -3.39 -11.52 -17.64
CA LEU A 101 -3.67 -12.44 -18.75
C LEU A 101 -4.74 -11.93 -19.72
N LEU A 102 -5.76 -11.23 -19.22
CA LEU A 102 -6.96 -10.89 -19.98
C LEU A 102 -6.99 -9.42 -20.45
N ASP A 103 -6.05 -8.58 -20.00
CA ASP A 103 -6.01 -7.12 -20.23
C ASP A 103 -7.39 -6.48 -19.98
N ILE A 104 -7.90 -6.63 -18.75
CA ILE A 104 -9.27 -6.26 -18.41
C ILE A 104 -9.46 -4.74 -18.55
N ARG A 105 -10.65 -4.31 -18.99
CA ARG A 105 -10.98 -2.87 -19.09
C ARG A 105 -10.91 -2.17 -17.73
N TRP A 106 -10.38 -0.95 -17.72
CA TRP A 106 -10.13 -0.12 -16.53
C TRP A 106 -11.30 -0.04 -15.53
N ARG A 107 -12.55 0.03 -16.01
CA ARG A 107 -13.75 0.10 -15.16
C ARG A 107 -13.92 -1.10 -14.24
N HIS A 108 -13.47 -2.27 -14.67
CA HIS A 108 -13.52 -3.49 -13.87
C HIS A 108 -12.27 -3.62 -13.00
N LYS A 109 -11.12 -3.10 -13.45
CA LYS A 109 -9.87 -3.07 -12.66
C LYS A 109 -10.06 -2.39 -11.29
N VAL A 110 -10.80 -1.28 -11.25
CA VAL A 110 -11.09 -0.56 -10.00
C VAL A 110 -11.83 -1.44 -8.97
N LEU A 111 -12.67 -2.37 -9.43
CA LEU A 111 -13.49 -3.22 -8.54
C LEU A 111 -12.80 -4.53 -8.14
N ILE A 112 -11.74 -4.94 -8.84
CA ILE A 112 -11.01 -6.19 -8.53
C ILE A 112 -10.58 -6.24 -7.06
N PRO A 113 -9.93 -5.21 -6.49
CA PRO A 113 -9.55 -5.25 -5.09
C PRO A 113 -10.72 -5.21 -4.11
N ALA A 114 -11.85 -4.60 -4.51
CA ALA A 114 -13.05 -4.55 -3.68
C ALA A 114 -13.59 -5.96 -3.42
N PHE A 115 -13.67 -6.79 -4.47
CA PHE A 115 -14.09 -8.18 -4.35
C PHE A 115 -13.09 -9.02 -3.56
N ALA A 116 -11.79 -8.81 -3.78
CA ALA A 116 -10.76 -9.52 -3.04
C ALA A 116 -10.73 -9.19 -1.54
N ALA A 117 -11.20 -8.01 -1.12
CA ALA A 117 -11.21 -7.58 0.28
C ALA A 117 -12.39 -8.12 1.10
N ILE A 118 -13.41 -8.70 0.46
CA ILE A 118 -14.63 -9.20 1.13
C ILE A 118 -14.34 -10.11 2.34
N PRO A 119 -13.44 -11.11 2.26
CA PRO A 119 -13.19 -12.01 3.39
C PRO A 119 -12.73 -11.27 4.65
N MET A 120 -11.77 -10.35 4.49
CA MET A 120 -11.28 -9.52 5.59
C MET A 120 -12.38 -8.60 6.15
N LEU A 121 -13.21 -7.99 5.30
CA LEU A 121 -14.30 -7.11 5.74
C LEU A 121 -15.36 -7.85 6.56
N ILE A 122 -15.69 -9.09 6.18
CA ILE A 122 -16.62 -9.94 6.93
C ILE A 122 -16.04 -10.30 8.30
N VAL A 123 -14.78 -10.72 8.36
CA VAL A 123 -14.14 -11.01 9.65
C VAL A 123 -14.04 -9.75 10.51
N TYR A 124 -13.76 -8.59 9.90
CA TYR A 124 -13.78 -7.33 10.64
C TYR A 124 -15.14 -7.04 11.27
N PHE A 125 -16.22 -7.26 10.51
CA PHE A 125 -17.59 -7.08 10.97
C PHE A 125 -17.94 -8.01 12.14
N VAL A 126 -17.52 -9.27 12.08
CA VAL A 126 -17.87 -10.29 13.08
C VAL A 126 -17.01 -10.20 14.34
N ASP A 127 -15.70 -10.01 14.21
CA ASP A 127 -14.76 -10.13 15.33
C ASP A 127 -14.48 -8.80 16.05
N PHE A 128 -14.46 -7.68 15.31
CA PHE A 128 -14.17 -6.37 15.89
C PHE A 128 -15.42 -5.50 15.98
N GLY A 129 -16.11 -5.30 14.86
CA GLY A 129 -17.32 -4.47 14.79
C GLY A 129 -17.13 -3.00 15.17
N VAL A 130 -15.88 -2.53 15.32
CA VAL A 130 -15.57 -1.16 15.77
C VAL A 130 -15.65 -0.19 14.59
N THR A 131 -16.67 0.65 14.59
CA THR A 131 -16.91 1.69 13.57
C THR A 131 -16.69 3.11 14.08
N GLN A 132 -16.27 3.24 15.35
CA GLN A 132 -16.02 4.51 15.99
C GLN A 132 -14.63 5.07 15.62
N VAL A 133 -14.59 6.34 15.24
CA VAL A 133 -13.38 7.05 14.87
C VAL A 133 -13.15 8.22 15.81
N VAL A 134 -11.95 8.29 16.38
CA VAL A 134 -11.51 9.42 17.20
C VAL A 134 -11.41 10.69 16.35
N VAL A 135 -12.09 11.75 16.80
CA VAL A 135 -12.13 13.06 16.13
C VAL A 135 -10.92 13.90 16.55
N PRO A 136 -10.22 14.56 15.62
CA PRO A 136 -9.17 15.53 15.93
C PRO A 136 -9.67 16.63 16.88
N VAL A 137 -8.86 17.02 17.86
CA VAL A 137 -9.19 18.02 18.90
C VAL A 137 -9.85 19.30 18.36
N PRO A 138 -9.39 19.91 17.24
CA PRO A 138 -10.03 21.12 16.71
C PRO A 138 -11.48 20.93 16.26
N LEU A 139 -11.89 19.70 15.95
CA LEU A 139 -13.23 19.37 15.46
C LEU A 139 -14.14 18.78 16.55
N GLN A 140 -13.59 18.50 17.74
CA GLN A 140 -14.34 17.86 18.83
C GLN A 140 -15.49 18.73 19.35
N SER A 141 -15.37 20.07 19.27
CA SER A 141 -16.46 20.98 19.67
C SER A 141 -17.71 20.85 18.78
N TYR A 142 -17.55 20.41 17.54
CA TYR A 142 -18.66 20.28 16.58
C TYR A 142 -19.21 18.86 16.50
N LEU A 143 -18.34 17.85 16.65
CA LEU A 143 -18.67 16.46 16.35
C LEU A 143 -18.55 15.52 17.55
N GLY A 144 -18.11 16.03 18.70
CA GLY A 144 -17.79 15.22 19.87
C GLY A 144 -16.40 14.55 19.78
N PRO A 145 -15.98 13.83 20.83
CA PRO A 145 -14.66 13.19 20.90
C PRO A 145 -14.54 11.97 19.96
N MET A 146 -15.65 11.28 19.69
CA MET A 146 -15.73 10.10 18.84
C MET A 146 -16.99 10.18 17.98
N ILE A 147 -16.88 9.77 16.72
CA ILE A 147 -18.01 9.63 15.80
C ILE A 147 -18.15 8.17 15.41
N ASP A 148 -19.37 7.65 15.51
CA ASP A 148 -19.72 6.37 14.90
C ASP A 148 -20.09 6.56 13.42
N LEU A 149 -19.30 5.97 12.54
CA LEU A 149 -19.52 6.02 11.10
C LEU A 149 -20.44 4.88 10.60
N GLY A 150 -20.68 3.85 11.42
CA GLY A 150 -21.45 2.66 11.03
C GLY A 150 -20.98 2.07 9.69
N TRP A 151 -21.92 1.92 8.74
CA TRP A 151 -21.66 1.36 7.41
C TRP A 151 -20.63 2.16 6.59
N MET A 152 -20.51 3.48 6.81
CA MET A 152 -19.54 4.32 6.10
C MET A 152 -18.10 3.93 6.46
N TYR A 153 -17.86 3.33 7.62
CA TYR A 153 -16.54 2.80 7.99
C TYR A 153 -16.15 1.60 7.12
N TYR A 154 -17.11 0.75 6.77
CA TYR A 154 -16.88 -0.37 5.84
C TYR A 154 -16.61 0.10 4.42
N VAL A 155 -17.29 1.17 3.98
CA VAL A 155 -16.98 1.84 2.70
C VAL A 155 -15.57 2.41 2.73
N TYR A 156 -15.15 3.02 3.84
CA TYR A 156 -13.78 3.48 4.01
C TYR A 156 -12.77 2.34 3.91
N MET A 157 -12.97 1.21 4.60
CA MET A 157 -12.07 0.05 4.52
C MET A 157 -12.01 -0.53 3.11
N ALA A 158 -13.15 -0.64 2.42
CA ALA A 158 -13.20 -1.05 1.02
C ALA A 158 -12.46 -0.05 0.12
N ALA A 159 -12.62 1.26 0.34
CA ALA A 159 -11.91 2.30 -0.40
C ALA A 159 -10.39 2.22 -0.18
N VAL A 160 -9.91 1.95 1.04
CA VAL A 160 -8.49 1.72 1.32
C VAL A 160 -7.99 0.48 0.58
N ALA A 161 -8.75 -0.62 0.61
CA ALA A 161 -8.40 -1.85 -0.10
C ALA A 161 -8.40 -1.70 -1.64
N ILE A 162 -9.22 -0.80 -2.19
CA ILE A 162 -9.18 -0.40 -3.60
C ILE A 162 -7.99 0.51 -3.89
N PHE A 163 -7.75 1.48 -3.01
CA PHE A 163 -6.78 2.54 -3.23
C PHE A 163 -5.34 2.01 -3.20
N CYS A 164 -4.96 1.20 -2.21
CA CYS A 164 -3.56 0.76 -2.05
C CYS A 164 -3.04 0.02 -3.31
N PRO A 165 -3.69 -1.05 -3.82
CA PRO A 165 -3.40 -1.71 -5.09
C PRO A 165 -3.25 -0.77 -6.29
N ASN A 166 -4.27 0.06 -6.53
CA ASN A 166 -4.34 0.90 -7.71
C ASN A 166 -3.34 2.06 -7.67
N SER A 167 -3.07 2.60 -6.48
CA SER A 167 -2.16 3.73 -6.31
C SER A 167 -0.70 3.35 -6.56
N ILE A 168 -0.28 2.13 -6.19
CA ILE A 168 1.03 1.57 -6.54
C ILE A 168 1.11 1.35 -8.05
N ASN A 169 0.07 0.75 -8.64
CA ASN A 169 -0.01 0.52 -10.09
C ASN A 169 0.08 1.85 -10.88
N MET A 170 -0.56 2.91 -10.40
CA MET A 170 -0.50 4.23 -11.05
C MET A 170 0.86 4.92 -10.93
N LEU A 171 1.67 4.59 -9.93
CA LEU A 171 3.03 5.10 -9.75
C LEU A 171 4.05 4.06 -10.25
N ALA A 172 3.92 3.72 -11.54
CA ALA A 172 4.68 2.66 -12.21
C ALA A 172 5.30 3.14 -13.53
N GLY A 173 6.04 2.26 -14.19
CA GLY A 173 6.50 2.46 -15.57
C GLY A 173 7.96 2.86 -15.75
N ILE A 174 8.77 2.77 -14.68
CA ILE A 174 10.24 2.81 -14.75
C ILE A 174 10.81 1.62 -13.98
N ASN A 175 11.93 1.08 -14.44
CA ASN A 175 12.53 -0.14 -13.91
C ASN A 175 12.77 -0.05 -12.38
N GLY A 176 12.12 -0.93 -11.62
CA GLY A 176 12.31 -1.07 -10.17
C GLY A 176 11.30 -0.32 -9.29
N ILE A 177 10.51 0.62 -9.83
CA ILE A 177 9.79 1.58 -8.97
C ILE A 177 8.66 0.95 -8.16
N GLU A 178 7.93 -0.01 -8.73
CA GLU A 178 6.79 -0.66 -8.10
C GLU A 178 7.24 -1.46 -6.88
N VAL A 179 8.35 -2.19 -7.02
CA VAL A 179 8.93 -3.01 -5.94
C VAL A 179 9.65 -2.13 -4.92
N SER A 180 10.44 -1.15 -5.37
CA SER A 180 11.21 -0.29 -4.46
C SER A 180 10.32 0.57 -3.55
N GLN A 181 9.26 1.18 -4.08
CA GLN A 181 8.34 1.96 -3.24
C GLN A 181 7.65 1.06 -2.20
N SER A 182 7.27 -0.16 -2.61
CA SER A 182 6.62 -1.14 -1.73
C SER A 182 7.55 -1.62 -0.61
N ILE A 183 8.83 -1.89 -0.92
CA ILE A 183 9.84 -2.25 0.09
C ILE A 183 10.02 -1.11 1.10
N VAL A 184 10.13 0.14 0.65
CA VAL A 184 10.27 1.28 1.57
C VAL A 184 9.05 1.41 2.49
N ILE A 185 7.84 1.31 1.95
CA ILE A 185 6.61 1.34 2.76
C ILE A 185 6.61 0.21 3.80
N ALA A 186 6.97 -1.02 3.40
CA ALA A 186 7.02 -2.16 4.31
C ALA A 186 8.07 -1.98 5.42
N ILE A 187 9.25 -1.45 5.11
CA ILE A 187 10.30 -1.16 6.10
C ILE A 187 9.82 -0.10 7.10
N LEU A 188 9.17 0.96 6.61
CA LEU A 188 8.63 2.01 7.48
C LEU A 188 7.47 1.49 8.36
N LEU A 189 6.63 0.59 7.85
CA LEU A 189 5.61 -0.09 8.65
C LEU A 189 6.24 -0.95 9.74
N ILE A 190 7.24 -1.79 9.42
CA ILE A 190 7.95 -2.59 10.43
C ILE A 190 8.63 -1.70 11.47
N ALA A 191 9.23 -0.59 11.04
CA ALA A 191 9.81 0.39 11.95
C ALA A 191 8.75 0.98 12.89
N ASN A 192 7.57 1.32 12.38
CA ASN A 192 6.43 1.75 13.20
C ASN A 192 5.96 0.64 14.17
N ASP A 193 5.79 -0.59 13.67
CA ASP A 193 5.28 -1.72 14.45
C ASP A 193 6.23 -2.09 15.59
N SER A 194 7.54 -2.03 15.32
CA SER A 194 8.59 -2.29 16.32
C SER A 194 8.52 -1.34 17.51
N LEU A 195 7.99 -0.11 17.33
CA LEU A 195 7.83 0.84 18.43
C LEU A 195 6.81 0.37 19.48
N TYR A 196 5.88 -0.52 19.11
CA TYR A 196 4.86 -1.08 20.00
C TYR A 196 5.25 -2.44 20.60
N LEU A 197 6.49 -2.88 20.39
CA LEU A 197 7.06 -4.10 20.95
C LEU A 197 8.05 -3.80 22.09
N ALA A 198 8.27 -4.79 22.95
CA ALA A 198 9.31 -4.74 23.97
C ALA A 198 10.72 -4.79 23.32
N PRO A 199 11.73 -4.09 23.85
CA PRO A 199 11.73 -3.31 25.10
C PRO A 199 11.27 -1.85 24.94
N ILE A 200 10.88 -1.41 23.72
CA ILE A 200 10.60 0.00 23.42
C ILE A 200 9.33 0.49 24.14
N THR A 201 8.26 -0.30 24.07
CA THR A 201 7.03 -0.05 24.82
C THR A 201 6.87 -1.16 25.86
N PRO A 202 6.58 -0.85 27.14
CA PRO A 202 6.41 -1.86 28.19
C PRO A 202 5.30 -2.86 27.83
N TYR A 203 5.58 -4.14 28.07
CA TYR A 203 4.60 -5.22 27.93
C TYR A 203 3.80 -5.37 29.24
N PRO A 204 2.46 -5.54 29.20
CA PRO A 204 1.61 -5.69 28.02
C PRO A 204 1.08 -4.35 27.46
N HIS A 205 1.18 -4.16 26.14
CA HIS A 205 0.52 -3.06 25.44
C HIS A 205 -0.66 -3.61 24.61
N PRO A 206 -1.87 -3.00 24.65
CA PRO A 206 -3.05 -3.52 23.94
C PRO A 206 -2.85 -3.69 22.43
N ALA A 207 -2.01 -2.85 21.81
CA ALA A 207 -1.72 -2.91 20.38
C ALA A 207 -0.61 -3.91 20.00
N THR A 208 0.08 -4.56 20.95
CA THR A 208 1.20 -5.45 20.67
C THR A 208 0.80 -6.59 19.72
N ASP A 209 -0.37 -7.21 19.93
CA ASP A 209 -0.85 -8.29 19.07
C ASP A 209 -1.11 -7.83 17.63
N SER A 210 -1.69 -6.65 17.44
CA SER A 210 -1.98 -6.07 16.12
C SER A 210 -0.70 -5.73 15.35
N HIS A 211 0.32 -5.18 16.01
CA HIS A 211 1.61 -4.88 15.41
C HIS A 211 2.44 -6.14 15.14
N LEU A 212 2.31 -7.16 16.00
CA LEU A 212 2.94 -8.46 15.78
C LEU A 212 2.32 -9.20 14.58
N PHE A 213 0.99 -9.15 14.44
CA PHE A 213 0.28 -9.62 13.24
C PHE A 213 0.84 -8.95 11.98
N SER A 214 0.96 -7.62 11.97
CA SER A 214 1.53 -6.88 10.85
C SER A 214 2.95 -7.33 10.50
N ILE A 215 3.84 -7.44 11.49
CA ILE A 215 5.23 -7.86 11.28
C ILE A 215 5.31 -9.28 10.67
N TYR A 216 4.47 -10.20 11.12
CA TYR A 216 4.41 -11.56 10.57
C TYR A 216 4.04 -11.59 9.08
N LEU A 217 3.20 -10.67 8.63
CA LEU A 217 2.86 -10.54 7.21
C LEU A 217 3.91 -9.74 6.42
N LEU A 218 4.55 -8.73 7.02
CA LEU A 218 5.48 -7.83 6.33
C LEU A 218 6.89 -8.42 6.15
N LEU A 219 7.41 -9.21 7.10
CA LEU A 219 8.76 -9.78 6.98
C LEU A 219 8.90 -10.71 5.75
N PRO A 220 8.00 -11.70 5.53
CA PRO A 220 8.05 -12.52 4.33
C PRO A 220 7.81 -11.69 3.06
N PHE A 221 6.99 -10.63 3.13
CA PHE A 221 6.70 -9.74 2.01
C PHE A 221 7.96 -9.00 1.55
N ILE A 222 8.75 -8.47 2.49
CA ILE A 222 10.04 -7.83 2.17
C ILE A 222 11.00 -8.85 1.57
N ALA A 223 11.08 -10.07 2.12
CA ALA A 223 11.98 -11.10 1.62
C ALA A 223 11.69 -11.47 0.16
N VAL A 224 10.43 -11.74 -0.19
CA VAL A 224 10.05 -12.06 -1.58
C VAL A 224 10.17 -10.84 -2.50
N SER A 225 9.89 -9.64 -2.00
CA SER A 225 10.01 -8.39 -2.78
C SER A 225 11.47 -8.05 -3.06
N LEU A 226 12.39 -8.30 -2.13
CA LEU A 226 13.83 -8.12 -2.35
C LEU A 226 14.35 -9.09 -3.42
N ALA A 227 13.88 -10.33 -3.43
CA ALA A 227 14.22 -11.30 -4.47
C ALA A 227 13.71 -10.84 -5.85
N LEU A 228 12.46 -10.36 -5.94
CA LEU A 228 11.92 -9.79 -7.18
C LEU A 228 12.67 -8.51 -7.61
N TRP A 229 12.96 -7.63 -6.65
CA TRP A 229 13.69 -6.38 -6.85
C TRP A 229 15.06 -6.63 -7.48
N TRP A 230 15.80 -7.66 -7.05
CA TRP A 230 17.10 -8.02 -7.63
C TRP A 230 17.06 -8.25 -9.14
N HIS A 231 15.95 -8.78 -9.66
CA HIS A 231 15.75 -9.03 -11.08
C HIS A 231 15.06 -7.89 -11.82
N ASN A 232 14.23 -7.10 -11.12
CA ASN A 232 13.46 -6.00 -11.68
C ASN A 232 14.22 -4.66 -11.67
N TRP A 233 15.24 -4.53 -10.81
CA TRP A 233 16.05 -3.32 -10.73
C TRP A 233 16.77 -3.02 -12.05
N TYR A 234 17.01 -1.73 -12.30
CA TYR A 234 17.65 -1.26 -13.52
C TYR A 234 19.03 -1.91 -13.76
N PRO A 235 19.31 -2.42 -14.97
CA PRO A 235 18.38 -2.66 -16.08
C PRO A 235 17.51 -3.91 -15.84
N ALA A 236 16.18 -3.78 -15.97
CA ALA A 236 15.25 -4.85 -15.61
C ALA A 236 15.46 -6.11 -16.48
N LYS A 237 15.42 -7.27 -15.82
CA LYS A 237 15.38 -8.60 -16.46
C LYS A 237 14.00 -9.22 -16.42
N VAL A 238 13.11 -8.67 -15.60
CA VAL A 238 11.72 -9.10 -15.43
C VAL A 238 10.83 -7.88 -15.17
N PHE A 239 9.59 -7.93 -15.65
CA PHE A 239 8.53 -7.01 -15.23
C PHE A 239 7.60 -7.66 -14.23
N VAL A 240 7.12 -6.86 -13.30
CA VAL A 240 6.32 -7.33 -12.17
C VAL A 240 4.87 -7.61 -12.55
N GLY A 241 4.31 -6.83 -13.49
CA GLY A 241 2.89 -6.88 -13.88
C GLY A 241 1.95 -6.27 -12.85
N ASP A 242 0.67 -6.15 -13.21
CA ASP A 242 -0.39 -5.65 -12.34
C ASP A 242 -0.56 -6.56 -11.12
N THR A 243 -0.25 -7.86 -11.27
CA THR A 243 -0.28 -8.85 -10.19
C THR A 243 0.53 -8.40 -8.97
N TYR A 244 1.76 -7.89 -9.15
CA TYR A 244 2.56 -7.43 -8.01
C TYR A 244 1.96 -6.20 -7.35
N CYS A 245 1.53 -5.22 -8.13
CA CYS A 245 0.96 -3.97 -7.61
C CYS A 245 -0.29 -4.26 -6.76
N TYR A 246 -1.16 -5.15 -7.25
CA TYR A 246 -2.34 -5.56 -6.50
C TYR A 246 -2.00 -6.37 -5.26
N PHE A 247 -1.06 -7.32 -5.38
CA PHE A 247 -0.56 -8.10 -4.25
C PHE A 247 0.03 -7.20 -3.14
N ALA A 248 0.99 -6.33 -3.48
CA ALA A 248 1.63 -5.43 -2.53
C ALA A 248 0.63 -4.50 -1.86
N GLY A 249 -0.24 -3.87 -2.65
CA GLY A 249 -1.29 -2.99 -2.12
C GLY A 249 -2.26 -3.70 -1.18
N MET A 250 -2.61 -4.95 -1.48
CA MET A 250 -3.50 -5.73 -0.61
C MET A 250 -2.80 -6.19 0.67
N VAL A 251 -1.51 -6.55 0.64
CA VAL A 251 -0.74 -6.82 1.87
C VAL A 251 -0.82 -5.62 2.80
N PHE A 252 -0.60 -4.42 2.26
CA PHE A 252 -0.69 -3.18 3.03
C PHE A 252 -2.09 -2.91 3.56
N ALA A 253 -3.12 -3.10 2.74
CA ALA A 253 -4.51 -2.95 3.17
C ALA A 253 -4.87 -3.94 4.30
N VAL A 254 -4.46 -5.21 4.17
CA VAL A 254 -4.70 -6.26 5.17
C VAL A 254 -4.07 -5.91 6.51
N VAL A 255 -2.77 -5.56 6.52
CA VAL A 255 -2.09 -5.21 7.78
C VAL A 255 -2.64 -3.91 8.36
N GLY A 256 -2.98 -2.92 7.54
CA GLY A 256 -3.52 -1.64 8.01
C GLY A 256 -4.94 -1.75 8.59
N ILE A 257 -5.81 -2.54 7.97
CA ILE A 257 -7.21 -2.71 8.39
C ILE A 257 -7.29 -3.63 9.60
N LEU A 258 -6.75 -4.85 9.52
CA LEU A 258 -6.79 -5.81 10.64
C LEU A 258 -5.86 -5.40 11.79
N GLY A 259 -4.80 -4.64 11.51
CA GLY A 259 -3.93 -4.06 12.52
C GLY A 259 -4.44 -2.76 13.14
N HIS A 260 -5.58 -2.23 12.69
CA HIS A 260 -6.19 -0.98 13.17
C HIS A 260 -5.29 0.29 13.07
N PHE A 261 -4.34 0.30 12.13
CA PHE A 261 -3.46 1.46 11.88
C PHE A 261 -3.55 1.99 10.44
N SER A 262 -4.69 1.78 9.77
CA SER A 262 -4.98 2.27 8.41
C SER A 262 -4.71 3.78 8.23
N LYS A 263 -4.91 4.61 9.26
CA LYS A 263 -4.53 6.04 9.24
C LYS A 263 -3.02 6.23 9.11
N THR A 264 -2.22 5.47 9.87
CA THR A 264 -0.75 5.48 9.77
C THR A 264 -0.30 4.96 8.41
N LEU A 265 -0.96 3.92 7.89
CA LEU A 265 -0.71 3.41 6.54
C LEU A 265 -0.89 4.51 5.48
N LEU A 266 -1.97 5.28 5.53
CA LEU A 266 -2.22 6.37 4.58
C LEU A 266 -1.17 7.49 4.65
N LEU A 267 -0.58 7.74 5.83
CA LEU A 267 0.56 8.66 5.95
C LEU A 267 1.81 8.15 5.21
N LEU A 268 2.01 6.84 5.15
CA LEU A 268 3.11 6.25 4.37
C LEU A 268 2.81 6.26 2.87
N PHE A 269 1.54 6.38 2.48
CA PHE A 269 1.10 6.46 1.09
C PHE A 269 1.04 7.89 0.53
N ILE A 270 1.63 8.89 1.21
CA ILE A 270 1.57 10.30 0.77
C ILE A 270 1.99 10.48 -0.71
N PRO A 271 3.11 9.91 -1.20
CA PRO A 271 3.48 10.06 -2.62
C PRO A 271 2.47 9.42 -3.57
N GLN A 272 1.90 8.27 -3.21
CA GLN A 272 0.87 7.57 -3.99
C GLN A 272 -0.44 8.38 -4.02
N ILE A 273 -0.86 8.93 -2.86
CA ILE A 273 -2.02 9.82 -2.74
C ILE A 273 -1.82 11.06 -3.60
N PHE A 274 -0.65 11.69 -3.52
CA PHE A 274 -0.32 12.85 -4.34
C PHE A 274 -0.36 12.50 -5.83
N ASN A 275 0.27 11.40 -6.25
CA ASN A 275 0.24 10.96 -7.65
C ASN A 275 -1.19 10.68 -8.13
N PHE A 276 -2.03 10.07 -7.29
CA PHE A 276 -3.44 9.81 -7.59
C PHE A 276 -4.24 11.10 -7.77
N LEU A 277 -4.17 12.02 -6.81
CA LEU A 277 -4.85 13.32 -6.88
C LEU A 277 -4.36 14.15 -8.07
N TYR A 278 -3.07 14.14 -8.33
CA TYR A 278 -2.48 14.84 -9.47
C TYR A 278 -2.91 14.22 -10.82
N SER A 279 -3.01 12.89 -10.88
CA SER A 279 -3.50 12.15 -12.05
C SER A 279 -5.01 12.25 -12.28
N THR A 280 -5.79 12.63 -11.26
CA THR A 280 -7.26 12.58 -11.24
C THR A 280 -7.90 13.25 -12.47
N PRO A 281 -7.49 14.46 -12.90
CA PRO A 281 -8.07 15.08 -14.10
C PRO A 281 -7.91 14.25 -15.38
N GLN A 282 -6.81 13.50 -15.52
CA GLN A 282 -6.62 12.59 -16.65
C GLN A 282 -7.43 11.31 -16.48
N LEU A 283 -7.46 10.72 -15.27
CA LEU A 283 -8.19 9.48 -15.00
C LEU A 283 -9.70 9.61 -15.25
N PHE A 284 -10.29 10.73 -14.83
CA PHE A 284 -11.70 11.03 -15.08
C PHE A 284 -11.97 11.60 -16.47
N HIS A 285 -10.96 11.60 -17.36
CA HIS A 285 -11.06 12.07 -18.73
C HIS A 285 -11.52 13.54 -18.85
N LEU A 286 -11.27 14.36 -17.82
CA LEU A 286 -11.45 15.81 -17.89
C LEU A 286 -10.38 16.43 -18.80
N ILE A 287 -9.19 15.84 -18.80
CA ILE A 287 -8.06 16.12 -19.69
C ILE A 287 -7.81 14.88 -20.54
N PRO A 288 -7.39 14.99 -21.82
CA PRO A 288 -7.05 13.82 -22.62
C PRO A 288 -6.02 12.94 -21.89
N CYS A 289 -6.32 11.64 -21.80
CA CYS A 289 -5.48 10.68 -21.11
C CYS A 289 -4.89 9.69 -22.13
N PRO A 290 -3.59 9.72 -22.41
CA PRO A 290 -2.98 8.71 -23.25
C PRO A 290 -2.97 7.35 -22.53
N ARG A 291 -2.89 6.26 -23.31
CA ARG A 291 -2.80 4.88 -22.74
C ARG A 291 -1.57 4.73 -21.85
N HIS A 292 -0.45 5.31 -22.25
CA HIS A 292 0.82 5.26 -21.52
C HIS A 292 1.22 6.67 -21.05
N ARG A 293 1.42 6.83 -19.74
CA ARG A 293 1.76 8.11 -19.08
C ARG A 293 3.18 8.14 -18.51
N LEU A 294 3.98 7.11 -18.77
CA LEU A 294 5.39 7.05 -18.34
C LEU A 294 6.22 8.15 -19.05
N PRO A 295 7.36 8.56 -18.47
CA PRO A 295 8.29 9.46 -19.13
C PRO A 295 8.75 8.97 -20.51
N ARG A 296 9.09 9.89 -21.41
CA ARG A 296 9.56 9.57 -22.75
C ARG A 296 11.08 9.38 -22.73
N PHE A 297 11.58 8.28 -23.26
CA PHE A 297 13.01 8.07 -23.43
C PHE A 297 13.54 8.77 -24.69
N SER A 298 14.60 9.57 -24.52
CA SER A 298 15.26 10.29 -25.60
C SER A 298 16.53 9.56 -26.02
N ILE A 299 16.53 9.00 -27.23
CA ILE A 299 17.67 8.21 -27.77
C ILE A 299 18.93 9.07 -27.87
N ARG A 300 18.78 10.38 -28.12
CA ARG A 300 19.91 11.30 -28.30
C ARG A 300 20.66 11.55 -27.00
N THR A 301 19.94 11.72 -25.89
CA THR A 301 20.53 12.04 -24.58
C THR A 301 20.73 10.81 -23.71
N GLY A 302 20.00 9.72 -23.97
CA GLY A 302 19.95 8.55 -23.11
C GLY A 302 19.20 8.79 -21.79
N LEU A 303 18.41 9.87 -21.71
CA LEU A 303 17.68 10.31 -20.52
C LEU A 303 16.16 10.20 -20.72
N LEU A 304 15.44 10.18 -19.61
CA LEU A 304 13.99 10.31 -19.57
C LEU A 304 13.59 11.79 -19.54
N GLU A 305 12.69 12.17 -20.43
CA GLU A 305 12.09 13.49 -20.54
C GLU A 305 10.59 13.41 -20.19
N PRO A 306 9.97 14.51 -19.73
CA PRO A 306 8.54 14.53 -19.46
C PRO A 306 7.74 14.13 -20.71
N SER A 307 6.83 13.16 -20.57
CA SER A 307 5.92 12.82 -21.66
C SER A 307 4.79 13.84 -21.76
N ILE A 308 4.29 14.03 -22.99
CA ILE A 308 3.30 15.05 -23.33
C ILE A 308 1.98 14.41 -23.75
N THR A 309 0.91 15.19 -23.59
CA THR A 309 -0.42 14.95 -24.14
C THR A 309 -0.68 16.04 -25.16
N GLU A 310 -1.01 15.63 -26.38
CA GLU A 310 -1.40 16.53 -27.47
C GLU A 310 -2.90 16.82 -27.42
N TRP A 311 -3.25 18.08 -27.61
CA TRP A 311 -4.63 18.56 -27.62
C TRP A 311 -5.10 18.70 -29.07
N GLN A 312 -6.00 17.79 -29.50
CA GLN A 312 -6.63 17.90 -30.82
C GLN A 312 -7.59 19.08 -30.93
N ARG A 313 -8.15 19.51 -29.79
CA ARG A 313 -9.04 20.67 -29.67
C ARG A 313 -8.61 21.47 -28.45
N PRO A 314 -8.70 22.81 -28.50
CA PRO A 314 -8.32 23.64 -27.37
C PRO A 314 -9.17 23.29 -26.12
N PRO A 315 -8.57 23.31 -24.92
CA PRO A 315 -9.30 23.05 -23.68
C PRO A 315 -10.41 24.07 -23.46
N THR A 316 -11.45 23.68 -22.72
CA THR A 316 -12.47 24.62 -22.25
C THR A 316 -11.84 25.70 -21.38
N LYS A 317 -12.44 26.90 -21.32
CA LYS A 317 -11.87 28.05 -20.59
C LYS A 317 -11.48 27.72 -19.14
N LEU A 318 -12.31 26.96 -18.43
CA LEU A 318 -12.03 26.54 -17.05
C LEU A 318 -10.77 25.65 -16.96
N ILE A 319 -10.65 24.67 -17.85
CA ILE A 319 -9.48 23.77 -17.90
C ILE A 319 -8.24 24.53 -18.34
N ALA A 320 -8.36 25.46 -19.30
CA ALA A 320 -7.26 26.30 -19.75
C ALA A 320 -6.71 27.16 -18.60
N VAL A 321 -7.59 27.84 -17.85
CA VAL A 321 -7.20 28.64 -16.67
C VAL A 321 -6.55 27.75 -15.61
N ALA A 322 -7.12 26.58 -15.32
CA ALA A 322 -6.54 25.64 -14.37
C ALA A 322 -5.13 25.19 -14.81
N LEU A 323 -4.94 24.83 -16.08
CA LEU A 323 -3.64 24.46 -16.63
C LEU A 323 -2.64 25.61 -16.61
N GLU A 324 -3.08 26.85 -16.83
CA GLU A 324 -2.22 28.03 -16.71
C GLU A 324 -1.79 28.28 -15.26
N ILE A 325 -2.69 28.11 -14.29
CA ILE A 325 -2.35 28.19 -12.87
C ILE A 325 -1.33 27.10 -12.53
N LEU A 326 -1.58 25.85 -12.92
CA LEU A 326 -0.64 24.74 -12.72
C LEU A 326 0.71 24.99 -13.40
N HIS A 327 0.71 25.65 -14.56
CA HIS A 327 1.94 26.02 -15.27
C HIS A 327 2.75 27.07 -14.51
N ARG A 328 2.09 28.12 -14.00
CA ARG A 328 2.73 29.15 -13.16
C ARG A 328 3.29 28.58 -11.85
N LEU A 329 2.63 27.56 -11.29
CA LEU A 329 3.09 26.84 -10.10
C LEU A 329 4.20 25.81 -10.41
N HIS A 330 4.71 25.73 -11.64
CA HIS A 330 5.69 24.74 -12.10
C HIS A 330 5.24 23.29 -11.90
N LEU A 331 3.93 23.03 -11.91
CA LEU A 331 3.37 21.68 -11.81
C LEU A 331 3.22 21.04 -13.20
N VAL A 332 2.87 21.84 -14.21
CA VAL A 332 2.66 21.38 -15.59
C VAL A 332 3.48 22.23 -16.54
N ARG A 333 3.99 21.65 -17.63
CA ARG A 333 4.51 22.44 -18.76
C ARG A 333 3.47 22.44 -19.88
N ILE A 334 3.08 23.63 -20.31
CA ILE A 334 2.17 23.83 -21.45
C ILE A 334 2.92 24.47 -22.61
N LYS A 335 2.51 24.15 -23.83
CA LYS A 335 2.98 24.80 -25.06
C LYS A 335 1.78 25.39 -25.78
N LYS A 336 1.92 26.65 -26.21
CA LYS A 336 0.88 27.40 -26.91
C LYS A 336 1.23 27.57 -28.38
N ASN A 337 0.22 27.65 -29.23
CA ASN A 337 0.39 28.08 -30.63
C ASN A 337 0.50 29.61 -30.73
N GLU A 338 0.71 30.11 -31.94
CA GLU A 338 0.77 31.55 -32.25
C GLU A 338 -0.54 32.28 -31.91
N GLN A 339 -1.67 31.56 -31.84
CA GLN A 339 -2.99 32.07 -31.49
C GLN A 339 -3.24 32.10 -29.97
N GLY A 340 -2.28 31.66 -29.15
CA GLY A 340 -2.37 31.63 -27.69
C GLY A 340 -3.14 30.44 -27.10
N GLU A 341 -3.55 29.48 -27.92
CA GLU A 341 -4.25 28.27 -27.51
C GLU A 341 -3.28 27.17 -27.07
N ILE A 342 -3.67 26.37 -26.08
CA ILE A 342 -2.86 25.26 -25.56
C ILE A 342 -2.91 24.08 -26.53
N VAL A 343 -1.74 23.68 -27.04
CA VAL A 343 -1.59 22.56 -28.00
C VAL A 343 -1.00 21.32 -27.32
N GLU A 344 -0.10 21.50 -26.36
CA GLU A 344 0.54 20.39 -25.65
C GLU A 344 0.58 20.68 -24.15
N SER A 345 0.38 19.64 -23.34
CA SER A 345 0.59 19.69 -21.89
C SER A 345 1.31 18.43 -21.43
N THR A 346 2.20 18.54 -20.43
CA THR A 346 2.83 17.35 -19.83
C THR A 346 1.82 16.43 -19.16
N ASN A 347 2.07 15.12 -19.19
CA ASN A 347 1.26 14.13 -18.47
C ASN A 347 1.29 14.38 -16.96
N LEU A 348 0.12 14.24 -16.32
CA LEU A 348 -0.05 14.51 -14.88
C LEU A 348 0.29 13.26 -14.07
N THR A 349 1.59 13.00 -13.91
CA THR A 349 2.09 11.95 -13.01
C THR A 349 3.26 12.48 -12.19
N LEU A 350 3.49 11.91 -11.02
CA LEU A 350 4.59 12.29 -10.15
C LEU A 350 5.96 12.11 -10.85
N LEU A 351 6.11 11.09 -11.68
CA LEU A 351 7.33 10.87 -12.46
C LEU A 351 7.62 12.03 -13.43
N ASN A 352 6.61 12.47 -14.19
CA ASN A 352 6.76 13.59 -15.11
C ASN A 352 6.96 14.92 -14.36
N LEU A 353 6.25 15.11 -13.25
CA LEU A 353 6.42 16.29 -12.39
C LEU A 353 7.85 16.40 -11.87
N TRP A 354 8.43 15.28 -11.44
CA TRP A 354 9.80 15.24 -10.95
C TRP A 354 10.82 15.63 -12.03
N LEU A 355 10.59 15.19 -13.27
CA LEU A 355 11.40 15.59 -14.43
C LEU A 355 11.20 17.06 -14.84
N ILE A 356 10.04 17.65 -14.54
CA ILE A 356 9.82 19.09 -14.72
C ILE A 356 10.67 19.90 -13.74
N TRP A 357 10.76 19.45 -12.48
CA TRP A 357 11.50 20.14 -11.42
C TRP A 357 13.02 19.96 -11.50
N PHE A 358 13.48 18.73 -11.77
CA PHE A 358 14.90 18.39 -11.73
C PHE A 358 15.54 18.22 -13.12
N GLY A 359 14.75 18.38 -14.19
CA GLY A 359 15.19 18.17 -15.56
C GLY A 359 15.26 16.70 -15.97
N PRO A 360 15.75 16.40 -17.20
CA PRO A 360 15.87 15.03 -17.70
C PRO A 360 16.84 14.20 -16.86
N LEU A 361 16.43 13.00 -16.48
CA LEU A 361 17.21 12.09 -15.62
C LEU A 361 17.34 10.72 -16.27
N ARG A 362 18.42 10.02 -15.93
CA ARG A 362 18.54 8.58 -16.25
C ARG A 362 17.51 7.81 -15.42
N GLU A 363 16.98 6.74 -15.97
CA GLU A 363 15.86 5.99 -15.37
C GLU A 363 16.14 5.48 -13.95
N ASP A 364 17.32 4.92 -13.68
CA ASP A 364 17.73 4.50 -12.34
C ASP A 364 17.82 5.67 -11.35
N LYS A 365 18.30 6.83 -11.81
CA LYS A 365 18.39 8.06 -11.01
C LYS A 365 17.00 8.58 -10.68
N LEU A 366 16.09 8.61 -11.65
CA LEU A 366 14.70 8.96 -11.41
C LEU A 366 14.06 8.01 -10.39
N ALA A 367 14.23 6.70 -10.55
CA ALA A 367 13.71 5.71 -9.61
C ALA A 367 14.26 5.95 -8.19
N MET A 368 15.58 6.13 -8.04
CA MET A 368 16.19 6.43 -6.74
C MET A 368 15.68 7.73 -6.11
N HIS A 369 15.45 8.80 -6.89
CA HIS A 369 14.91 10.05 -6.35
C HIS A 369 13.48 9.86 -5.82
N ILE A 370 12.62 9.14 -6.54
CA ILE A 370 11.24 8.88 -6.12
C ILE A 370 11.22 7.95 -4.89
N VAL A 371 12.11 6.96 -4.82
CA VAL A 371 12.28 6.11 -3.63
C VAL A 371 12.80 6.92 -2.44
N GLY A 372 13.70 7.87 -2.66
CA GLY A 372 14.15 8.83 -1.66
C GLY A 372 13.02 9.72 -1.15
N LEU A 373 12.18 10.24 -2.06
CA LEU A 373 10.96 10.98 -1.72
C LEU A 373 10.00 10.11 -0.89
N GLN A 374 9.81 8.85 -1.27
CA GLN A 374 8.98 7.89 -0.53
C GLN A 374 9.46 7.71 0.91
N PHE A 375 10.76 7.48 1.09
CA PHE A 375 11.36 7.35 2.40
C PHE A 375 11.20 8.63 3.23
N PHE A 376 11.49 9.79 2.62
CA PHE A 376 11.41 11.08 3.30
C PHE A 376 9.98 11.43 3.74
N CYS A 377 9.00 11.34 2.83
CA CYS A 377 7.59 11.59 3.15
C CYS A 377 7.07 10.61 4.20
N GLY A 378 7.40 9.32 4.07
CA GLY A 378 6.97 8.31 5.04
C GLY A 378 7.61 8.50 6.42
N PHE A 379 8.91 8.81 6.47
CA PHE A 379 9.61 9.12 7.73
C PHE A 379 9.03 10.35 8.43
N ILE A 380 8.78 11.44 7.68
CA ILE A 380 8.09 12.62 8.21
C ILE A 380 6.67 12.28 8.67
N GLY A 381 5.95 11.45 7.92
CA GLY A 381 4.63 10.97 8.29
C GLY A 381 4.63 10.23 9.64
N LEU A 382 5.61 9.35 9.86
CA LEU A 382 5.80 8.67 11.14
C LEU A 382 6.23 9.64 12.26
N LEU A 383 7.13 10.58 11.98
CA LEU A 383 7.49 11.60 12.96
C LEU A 383 6.27 12.45 13.36
N ALA A 384 5.44 12.84 12.40
CA ALA A 384 4.19 13.53 12.67
C ALA A 384 3.25 12.66 13.51
N ARG A 385 3.14 11.37 13.18
CA ARG A 385 2.32 10.41 13.94
C ARG A 385 2.78 10.24 15.39
N HIS A 386 4.08 10.24 15.68
CA HIS A 386 4.61 9.96 17.02
C HIS A 386 4.97 11.20 17.84
N LYS A 387 5.24 12.35 17.21
CA LYS A 387 5.61 13.60 17.91
C LYS A 387 4.54 14.69 17.81
N LEU A 388 3.83 14.76 16.69
CA LEU A 388 2.81 15.80 16.45
C LEU A 388 1.39 15.28 16.68
N ALA A 389 1.18 13.98 16.93
CA ALA A 389 -0.13 13.46 17.27
C ALA A 389 -0.69 14.13 18.53
N LEU A 390 0.13 14.46 19.52
CA LEU A 390 -0.29 15.20 20.72
C LEU A 390 -0.83 16.61 20.44
N TRP A 391 -0.55 17.17 19.27
CA TRP A 391 -1.08 18.48 18.86
C TRP A 391 -2.48 18.36 18.25
N VAL A 392 -2.84 17.17 17.78
CA VAL A 392 -4.08 16.88 17.06
C VAL A 392 -5.02 15.98 17.88
N PHE A 393 -4.47 15.16 18.77
CA PHE A 393 -5.15 14.19 19.63
C PHE A 393 -4.65 14.37 21.07
N ARG A 394 -5.51 14.07 22.05
CA ARG A 394 -5.19 14.28 23.48
C ARG A 394 -4.17 13.29 24.04
N GLU A 395 -4.05 12.12 23.41
CA GLU A 395 -3.19 11.03 23.88
C GLU A 395 -2.32 10.53 22.73
N ASP A 396 -1.08 10.17 23.07
CA ASP A 396 -0.20 9.42 22.17
C ASP A 396 -0.52 7.93 22.34
N ASN A 397 -0.64 7.20 21.22
CA ASN A 397 -0.94 5.77 21.21
C ASN A 397 0.15 4.92 21.91
N ARG A 398 1.28 5.52 22.29
CA ARG A 398 2.40 4.88 23.01
C ARG A 398 2.45 5.18 24.50
N GLY A 399 1.83 6.28 24.94
CA GLY A 399 1.88 6.71 26.33
C GLY A 399 0.62 6.30 27.06
N PHE A 400 0.68 5.27 27.91
CA PHE A 400 -0.28 5.16 29.00
C PHE A 400 -0.03 6.33 29.95
N GLY A 401 -1.04 7.16 30.16
CA GLY A 401 -0.93 8.41 30.89
C GLY A 401 -0.25 8.25 32.24
N SER A 402 0.88 8.91 32.41
CA SER A 402 1.45 9.25 33.72
C SER A 402 0.76 10.50 34.28
N ASN A 403 -0.58 10.56 34.24
CA ASN A 403 -1.39 11.65 34.77
C ASN A 403 -2.78 11.13 35.18
N LEU A 404 -2.80 10.27 36.18
CA LEU A 404 -3.87 10.22 37.17
C LEU A 404 -3.19 10.43 38.51
N MET A 405 -3.19 11.68 38.97
CA MET A 405 -3.02 12.01 40.39
C MET A 405 -4.17 11.42 41.20
#